data_AF-A0A0A0JE55-F1
#
_entry.id   AF-A0A0A0JE55-F1
#
_cell.length_a   1.000
_cell.length_b   1.000
_cell.length_c   1.000
_cell.angle_alpha   90.00
_cell.angle_beta   90.00
_cell.angle_gamma   90.00
#
_symmetry.space_group_name_H-M   'P 1'
#
loop_
_entity.id
_entity.type
_entity.pdbx_description
1 polymer ?
#
loop_
_entity_poly.entity_id
_entity_poly.type
_entity_poly.pdbx_seq_one_letter_code
_entity_poly.pdbx_strand_id
1 'polypeptide(L)'
;METQLREALSAEAASVSSTELHPYERVAGAVTRSRRRRRAAGAAAVVAAAAIAVAVPMFSSQIGDRTTTPAEYSRTLPGVNDPAWRSISTWPTRGGLAHDAALVERLDEKFSGRTIFVEDMGDERLALIANDTGTLVFATGPRGAAPSHLSGMTETPVTDHSDEVLGVAGGGNLVVLTSPDRTTAEVSIAPEVAPDGTISRSFRPLSLEHGMGRSEWAISTRFKVDGYSGAAQFIMDTSTESELPCGGKPCGSDVTEANERDATATTARLLGLDPARVSTETVFMGPVPHSFATSEELSSGEKPVLHVMHSTLPNGAIVRTAWLRSDTEAQAVEMGQPIDASRADTVPIIVASLGNSPNSTSVSVFVASGTAVRAVGDAPWPSSEAARLTNHVATFEVGVSPEAFQENFRLEVLEGDRVIGVVRATPPNTGLYDETG
;
A
#
# COMPACT_ATOMS: atom_id res chain seq x y z
N MET A 1 -31.04 34.84 -14.71
CA MET A 1 -30.19 33.95 -13.88
C MET A 1 -28.85 33.67 -14.53
N GLU A 2 -28.80 33.20 -15.78
CA GLU A 2 -27.53 32.89 -16.48
C GLU A 2 -26.62 34.12 -16.67
N THR A 3 -27.19 35.30 -16.96
CA THR A 3 -26.44 36.56 -17.10
C THR A 3 -25.83 37.04 -15.78
N GLN A 4 -26.57 36.89 -14.66
CA GLN A 4 -26.08 37.22 -13.33
C GLN A 4 -24.98 36.27 -12.85
N LEU A 5 -25.06 34.99 -13.25
CA LEU A 5 -24.01 34.00 -13.02
C LEU A 5 -22.75 34.31 -13.82
N ARG A 6 -22.89 34.75 -15.08
CA ARG A 6 -21.75 35.18 -15.90
C ARG A 6 -21.09 36.45 -15.35
N GLU A 7 -21.86 37.44 -14.92
CA GLU A 7 -21.30 38.67 -14.32
C GLU A 7 -20.57 38.37 -13.01
N ALA A 8 -21.19 37.58 -12.11
CA ALA A 8 -20.56 37.20 -10.85
C ALA A 8 -19.25 36.41 -11.06
N LEU A 9 -19.21 35.49 -12.02
CA LEU A 9 -17.99 34.73 -12.34
C LEU A 9 -16.92 35.60 -13.01
N SER A 10 -17.31 36.57 -13.85
CA SER A 10 -16.36 37.48 -14.50
C SER A 10 -15.74 38.49 -13.53
N ALA A 11 -16.53 38.98 -12.56
CA ALA A 11 -16.06 39.89 -11.52
C ALA A 11 -15.11 39.17 -10.54
N GLU A 12 -15.40 37.90 -10.20
CA GLU A 12 -14.53 37.09 -9.35
C GLU A 12 -13.20 36.76 -10.05
N ALA A 13 -13.26 36.41 -11.34
CA ALA A 13 -12.06 36.12 -12.13
C ALA A 13 -11.17 37.36 -12.35
N ALA A 14 -11.76 38.55 -12.46
CA ALA A 14 -11.02 39.82 -12.58
C ALA A 14 -10.32 40.24 -11.27
N SER A 15 -10.73 39.69 -10.13
CA SER A 15 -10.16 39.99 -8.81
C SER A 15 -8.91 39.18 -8.45
N VAL A 16 -8.59 38.16 -9.26
CA VAL A 16 -7.43 37.29 -9.05
C VAL A 16 -6.22 37.87 -9.79
N SER A 17 -5.37 38.61 -9.07
CA SER A 17 -4.07 39.07 -9.57
C SER A 17 -3.17 37.89 -9.94
N SER A 18 -2.77 37.82 -11.22
CA SER A 18 -2.03 36.71 -11.83
C SER A 18 -0.56 36.65 -11.40
N THR A 19 -0.29 36.08 -10.24
CA THR A 19 1.09 35.75 -9.82
C THR A 19 1.24 34.39 -9.14
N GLU A 20 0.19 33.59 -9.05
CA GLU A 20 0.26 32.25 -8.45
C GLU A 20 0.05 31.17 -9.53
N LEU A 21 1.02 30.25 -9.61
CA LEU A 21 0.96 29.10 -10.48
C LEU A 21 -0.22 28.19 -10.05
N HIS A 22 -1.07 27.82 -11.01
CA HIS A 22 -2.13 26.80 -10.92
C HIS A 22 -3.52 27.22 -10.35
N PRO A 23 -4.21 28.20 -10.96
CA PRO A 23 -5.59 28.57 -10.60
C PRO A 23 -6.61 27.44 -10.80
N TYR A 24 -6.33 26.49 -11.70
CA TYR A 24 -7.25 25.39 -12.03
C TYR A 24 -7.33 24.31 -10.94
N GLU A 25 -6.24 24.00 -10.24
CA GLU A 25 -6.19 22.97 -9.19
C GLU A 25 -7.01 23.39 -7.97
N ARG A 26 -6.99 24.69 -7.65
CA ARG A 26 -7.79 25.26 -6.57
C ARG A 26 -9.30 25.19 -6.84
N VAL A 27 -9.70 25.47 -8.08
CA VAL A 27 -11.11 25.40 -8.50
C VAL A 27 -11.58 23.94 -8.53
N ALA A 28 -10.75 23.02 -9.05
CA ALA A 28 -11.06 21.59 -9.03
C ALA A 28 -11.23 21.06 -7.59
N GLY A 29 -10.32 21.41 -6.68
CA GLY A 29 -10.38 21.05 -5.26
C GLY A 29 -11.54 21.70 -4.47
N ALA A 30 -11.98 22.89 -4.88
CA ALA A 30 -13.15 23.56 -4.30
C ALA A 30 -14.47 22.94 -4.80
N VAL A 31 -14.53 22.53 -6.07
CA VAL A 31 -15.71 21.89 -6.68
C VAL A 31 -15.92 20.47 -6.13
N THR A 32 -14.86 19.68 -5.93
CA THR A 32 -14.94 18.36 -5.27
C THR A 32 -15.40 18.48 -3.82
N ARG A 33 -14.84 19.43 -3.05
CA ARG A 33 -15.32 19.75 -1.69
C ARG A 33 -16.78 20.19 -1.65
N SER A 34 -17.22 21.03 -2.60
CA SER A 34 -18.62 21.48 -2.69
C SER A 34 -19.57 20.34 -3.05
N ARG A 35 -19.18 19.40 -3.93
CA ARG A 35 -19.99 18.22 -4.27
C ARG A 35 -20.11 17.25 -3.09
N ARG A 36 -19.03 17.05 -2.32
CA ARG A 36 -19.03 16.21 -1.11
C ARG A 36 -19.97 16.78 -0.03
N ARG A 37 -19.95 18.10 0.19
CA ARG A 37 -20.90 18.79 1.10
C ARG A 37 -22.35 18.70 0.64
N ARG A 38 -22.62 18.80 -0.67
CA ARG A 38 -23.99 18.66 -1.19
C ARG A 38 -24.53 17.22 -1.09
N ARG A 39 -23.67 16.20 -1.19
CA ARG A 39 -24.06 14.80 -0.97
C ARG A 39 -24.30 14.49 0.51
N ALA A 40 -23.50 15.03 1.41
CA ALA A 40 -23.72 14.89 2.87
C ALA A 40 -24.98 15.63 3.36
N ALA A 41 -25.38 16.72 2.69
CA ALA A 41 -26.63 17.44 2.98
C ALA A 41 -27.87 16.82 2.29
N GLY A 42 -27.70 15.80 1.44
CA GLY A 42 -28.78 15.20 0.65
C GLY A 42 -29.58 14.10 1.35
N ALA A 43 -29.20 13.70 2.57
CA ALA A 43 -29.88 12.64 3.34
C ALA A 43 -30.87 13.17 4.41
N ALA A 44 -31.16 14.48 4.44
CA ALA A 44 -32.10 15.06 5.37
C ALA A 44 -33.06 16.04 4.69
N ALA A 45 -34.08 15.49 4.03
CA ALA A 45 -35.36 16.16 3.78
C ALA A 45 -36.42 15.05 3.81
N VAL A 46 -37.44 15.06 4.65
CA VAL A 46 -38.52 16.05 4.76
C VAL A 46 -39.25 15.83 6.10
N VAL A 47 -39.53 16.87 6.90
CA VAL A 47 -40.87 17.24 7.43
C VAL A 47 -40.85 18.69 8.00
N ALA A 48 -41.62 19.54 7.33
CA ALA A 48 -42.41 20.72 7.77
C ALA A 48 -41.96 21.69 8.89
N ALA A 49 -41.66 22.93 8.44
CA ALA A 49 -42.16 24.24 8.90
C ALA A 49 -42.64 24.45 10.34
N ALA A 50 -41.98 25.35 11.08
CA ALA A 50 -42.56 26.59 11.62
C ALA A 50 -41.46 27.47 12.25
N ALA A 51 -41.64 28.78 12.15
CA ALA A 51 -40.70 29.83 12.54
C ALA A 51 -40.41 29.90 14.04
N ILE A 52 -39.21 30.37 14.41
CA ILE A 52 -38.99 31.50 15.32
C ILE A 52 -37.52 31.93 15.17
N ALA A 53 -37.34 33.22 14.86
CA ALA A 53 -36.06 33.89 14.83
C ALA A 53 -35.48 33.96 16.25
N VAL A 54 -34.26 33.47 16.44
CA VAL A 54 -33.39 33.85 17.55
C VAL A 54 -31.98 34.09 16.99
N ALA A 55 -31.45 35.25 17.37
CA ALA A 55 -30.19 35.82 16.93
C ALA A 55 -29.02 34.84 17.03
N VAL A 56 -28.30 34.67 15.93
CA VAL A 56 -26.94 34.14 15.92
C VAL A 56 -26.00 35.34 16.12
N PRO A 57 -25.20 35.41 17.19
CA PRO A 57 -24.09 36.34 17.21
C PRO A 57 -23.07 35.87 16.17
N MET A 58 -22.82 36.73 15.19
CA MET A 58 -21.68 36.61 14.29
C MET A 58 -20.38 36.62 15.10
N PHE A 59 -19.78 35.45 15.29
CA PHE A 59 -18.33 35.34 15.48
C PHE A 59 -17.75 34.72 14.21
N SER A 60 -17.47 35.61 13.26
CA SER A 60 -16.58 35.32 12.14
C SER A 60 -15.32 36.14 12.36
N SER A 61 -14.24 35.47 12.79
CA SER A 61 -12.87 35.89 12.56
C SER A 61 -11.90 34.89 13.18
N GLN A 62 -10.97 34.41 12.36
CA GLN A 62 -9.76 33.64 12.69
C GLN A 62 -9.90 32.12 12.92
N ILE A 63 -10.23 31.40 11.84
CA ILE A 63 -9.60 30.10 11.58
C ILE A 63 -8.40 30.42 10.68
N GLY A 64 -7.34 30.94 11.30
CA GLY A 64 -6.01 30.85 10.69
C GLY A 64 -5.54 29.41 10.76
N ASP A 65 -4.70 29.01 9.81
CA ASP A 65 -3.87 27.81 9.86
C ASP A 65 -3.29 27.60 11.26
N ARG A 66 -4.00 26.84 12.09
CA ARG A 66 -3.40 26.22 13.25
C ARG A 66 -2.84 24.91 12.72
N THR A 67 -1.61 24.99 12.23
CA THR A 67 -0.65 23.91 12.46
C THR A 67 -0.76 23.60 13.95
N THR A 68 -1.44 22.52 14.31
CA THR A 68 -1.43 22.02 15.67
C THR A 68 0.00 21.61 15.92
N THR A 69 0.76 22.45 16.62
CA THR A 69 2.04 22.10 17.18
C THR A 69 1.87 20.77 17.92
N PRO A 70 2.71 19.76 17.69
CA PRO A 70 2.64 18.50 18.43
C PRO A 70 2.58 18.81 19.93
N ALA A 71 1.62 18.23 20.64
CA ALA A 71 1.59 18.36 22.09
C ALA A 71 2.91 17.80 22.66
N GLU A 72 3.53 18.53 23.58
CA GLU A 72 4.72 18.05 24.30
C GLU A 72 4.39 16.72 24.99
N TYR A 73 5.23 15.72 24.77
CA TYR A 73 5.18 14.38 25.38
C TYR A 73 5.22 14.49 26.91
N SER A 74 4.07 14.56 27.59
CA SER A 74 4.04 14.70 29.05
C SER A 74 3.51 13.48 29.81
N ARG A 75 3.23 12.36 29.12
CA ARG A 75 3.04 11.07 29.79
C ARG A 75 4.36 10.33 29.78
N THR A 76 4.94 10.14 30.96
CA THR A 76 6.14 9.32 31.13
C THR A 76 5.82 7.90 30.67
N LEU A 77 6.40 7.50 29.54
CA LEU A 77 6.33 6.11 29.10
C LEU A 77 7.03 5.21 30.14
N PRO A 78 6.56 3.97 30.31
CA PRO A 78 7.25 3.01 31.16
C PRO A 78 8.71 2.85 30.73
N GLY A 79 9.59 2.60 31.71
CA GLY A 79 11.01 2.41 31.45
C GLY A 79 11.29 1.22 30.53
N VAL A 80 12.51 1.14 30.00
CA VAL A 80 12.90 0.13 29.01
C VAL A 80 12.72 -1.32 29.46
N ASN A 81 12.83 -1.58 30.75
CA ASN A 81 12.69 -2.92 31.34
C ASN A 81 11.26 -3.24 31.81
N ASP A 82 10.28 -2.39 31.51
CA ASP A 82 8.89 -2.61 31.94
C ASP A 82 8.28 -3.83 31.21
N PRO A 83 7.61 -4.75 31.93
CA PRO A 83 6.96 -5.91 31.31
C PRO A 83 5.93 -5.58 30.22
N ALA A 84 5.38 -4.35 30.20
CA ALA A 84 4.45 -3.90 29.17
C ALA A 84 5.06 -3.93 27.76
N TRP A 85 6.39 -3.91 27.63
CA TRP A 85 7.08 -3.94 26.33
C TRP A 85 7.26 -5.35 25.75
N ARG A 86 7.01 -6.42 26.52
CA ARG A 86 7.25 -7.83 26.12
C ARG A 86 6.37 -8.37 24.98
N SER A 87 5.32 -7.65 24.64
CA SER A 87 4.42 -8.01 23.56
C SER A 87 3.74 -6.76 23.03
N ILE A 88 3.55 -6.69 21.72
CA ILE A 88 2.82 -5.61 21.06
C ILE A 88 1.44 -5.40 21.70
N SER A 89 0.75 -6.48 22.09
CA SER A 89 -0.58 -6.39 22.69
C SER A 89 -0.61 -5.70 24.06
N THR A 90 0.54 -5.60 24.74
CA THR A 90 0.67 -4.94 26.04
C THR A 90 1.33 -3.57 25.94
N TRP A 91 1.74 -3.15 24.74
CA TRP A 91 2.45 -1.89 24.56
C TRP A 91 1.64 -0.69 25.09
N PRO A 92 2.31 0.26 25.77
CA PRO A 92 1.72 1.54 26.12
C PRO A 92 1.28 2.33 24.88
N THR A 93 0.18 3.07 25.00
CA THR A 93 -0.31 3.96 23.94
C THR A 93 0.71 5.06 23.60
N ARG A 94 0.99 5.23 22.31
CA ARG A 94 1.90 6.23 21.75
C ARG A 94 1.22 7.07 20.65
N GLY A 95 1.93 8.06 20.13
CA GLY A 95 1.44 8.98 19.10
C GLY A 95 0.93 10.30 19.66
N GLY A 96 0.72 11.27 18.76
CA GLY A 96 0.37 12.65 19.10
C GLY A 96 -0.95 12.83 19.87
N LEU A 97 -1.82 11.81 19.91
CA LEU A 97 -3.10 11.84 20.61
C LEU A 97 -3.17 10.88 21.81
N ALA A 98 -2.06 10.25 22.19
CA ALA A 98 -2.01 9.27 23.28
C ALA A 98 -2.40 9.83 24.66
N HIS A 99 -2.45 11.16 24.82
CA HIS A 99 -2.82 11.85 26.05
C HIS A 99 -4.32 12.14 26.16
N ASP A 100 -5.08 11.99 25.06
CA ASP A 100 -6.52 12.16 25.09
C ASP A 100 -7.17 10.88 25.64
N ALA A 101 -7.27 10.80 26.97
CA ALA A 101 -7.79 9.62 27.66
C ALA A 101 -9.23 9.28 27.22
N ALA A 102 -10.05 10.29 26.94
CA ALA A 102 -11.42 10.08 26.49
C ALA A 102 -11.49 9.54 25.06
N LEU A 103 -10.56 9.96 24.18
CA LEU A 103 -10.41 9.37 22.86
C LEU A 103 -9.95 7.92 22.95
N VAL A 104 -8.88 7.66 23.72
CA VAL A 104 -8.30 6.32 23.89
C VAL A 104 -9.32 5.35 24.48
N GLU A 105 -10.02 5.71 25.56
CA GLU A 105 -11.05 4.86 26.18
C GLU A 105 -12.16 4.49 25.19
N ARG A 106 -12.62 5.45 24.37
CA ARG A 106 -13.65 5.18 23.35
C ARG A 106 -13.15 4.33 22.18
N LEU A 107 -11.87 4.40 21.85
CA LEU A 107 -11.26 3.52 20.85
C LEU A 107 -11.18 2.09 21.40
N ASP A 108 -10.70 1.96 22.64
CA ASP A 108 -10.61 0.70 23.37
C ASP A 108 -11.99 0.01 23.46
N GLU A 109 -13.04 0.77 23.82
CA GLU A 109 -14.42 0.29 23.85
C GLU A 109 -14.95 -0.11 22.46
N LYS A 110 -14.71 0.73 21.44
CA LYS A 110 -15.25 0.50 20.09
C LYS A 110 -14.67 -0.76 19.43
N PHE A 111 -13.36 -0.97 19.61
CA PHE A 111 -12.63 -2.05 18.95
C PHE A 111 -12.32 -3.22 19.88
N SER A 112 -12.91 -3.24 21.09
CA SER A 112 -12.73 -4.29 22.10
C SER A 112 -11.25 -4.64 22.32
N GLY A 113 -10.46 -3.62 22.67
CA GLY A 113 -9.01 -3.76 22.69
C GLY A 113 -8.26 -2.65 23.42
N ARG A 114 -6.96 -2.62 23.22
CA ARG A 114 -6.03 -1.60 23.73
C ARG A 114 -5.41 -0.82 22.60
N THR A 115 -5.61 0.49 22.60
CA THR A 115 -4.97 1.41 21.67
C THR A 115 -3.47 1.48 21.96
N ILE A 116 -2.65 1.08 21.01
CA ILE A 116 -1.18 1.13 21.10
C ILE A 116 -0.60 2.35 20.39
N PHE A 117 -1.31 2.88 19.40
CA PHE A 117 -0.93 4.10 18.71
C PHE A 117 -2.16 4.90 18.28
N VAL A 118 -2.14 6.22 18.45
CA VAL A 118 -3.16 7.12 17.91
C VAL A 118 -2.59 8.49 17.58
N GLU A 119 -2.79 8.95 16.34
CA GLU A 119 -2.27 10.22 15.84
C GLU A 119 -3.09 10.75 14.65
N ASP A 120 -3.07 12.06 14.45
CA ASP A 120 -3.55 12.68 13.22
C ASP A 120 -2.37 12.86 12.23
N MET A 121 -2.26 11.96 11.24
CA MET A 121 -1.21 11.94 10.21
C MET A 121 -1.70 12.60 8.91
N GLY A 122 -1.27 13.84 8.67
CA GLY A 122 -1.78 14.63 7.55
C GLY A 122 -3.28 14.95 7.72
N ASP A 123 -4.07 14.62 6.70
CA ASP A 123 -5.53 14.85 6.66
C ASP A 123 -6.35 13.71 7.28
N GLU A 124 -5.71 12.72 7.88
CA GLU A 124 -6.36 11.53 8.43
C GLU A 124 -5.97 11.30 9.90
N ARG A 125 -6.88 10.64 10.61
CA ARG A 125 -6.71 10.11 11.95
C ARG A 125 -6.47 8.62 11.85
N LEU A 126 -5.45 8.15 12.55
CA LEU A 126 -5.05 6.77 12.59
C LEU A 126 -5.08 6.27 14.03
N ALA A 127 -5.60 5.06 14.23
CA ALA A 127 -5.47 4.32 15.46
C ALA A 127 -5.04 2.87 15.16
N LEU A 128 -4.11 2.35 15.95
CA LEU A 128 -3.73 0.96 15.96
C LEU A 128 -4.13 0.36 17.31
N ILE A 129 -4.94 -0.68 17.28
CA ILE A 129 -5.55 -1.29 18.46
C ILE A 129 -5.17 -2.77 18.49
N ALA A 130 -4.59 -3.23 19.60
CA ALA A 130 -4.47 -4.66 19.86
C ALA A 130 -5.74 -5.14 20.55
N ASN A 131 -6.59 -5.90 19.84
CA ASN A 131 -7.86 -6.35 20.39
C ASN A 131 -7.72 -7.63 21.23
N ASP A 132 -8.78 -7.97 21.94
CA ASP A 132 -8.81 -9.09 22.89
C ASP A 132 -8.66 -10.47 22.20
N THR A 133 -8.82 -10.55 20.87
CA THR A 133 -8.62 -11.78 20.09
C THR A 133 -7.16 -12.01 19.71
N GLY A 134 -6.26 -11.07 20.04
CA GLY A 134 -4.84 -11.16 19.67
C GLY A 134 -4.55 -10.70 18.25
N THR A 135 -5.38 -9.82 17.70
CA THR A 135 -5.18 -9.19 16.39
C THR A 135 -4.93 -7.69 16.53
N LEU A 136 -4.22 -7.12 15.56
CA LEU A 136 -4.03 -5.69 15.38
C LEU A 136 -5.10 -5.17 14.44
N VAL A 137 -5.95 -4.28 14.95
CA VAL A 137 -6.94 -3.55 14.19
C VAL A 137 -6.36 -2.21 13.78
N PHE A 138 -6.25 -2.01 12.47
CA PHE A 138 -5.89 -0.73 11.88
C PHE A 138 -7.13 0.09 11.56
N ALA A 139 -7.32 1.21 12.23
CA ALA A 139 -8.51 2.06 12.07
C ALA A 139 -8.14 3.46 11.56
N THR A 140 -8.87 3.93 10.55
CA THR A 140 -8.62 5.22 9.91
C THR A 140 -9.89 6.05 9.76
N GLY A 141 -9.73 7.36 9.61
CA GLY A 141 -10.81 8.29 9.26
C GLY A 141 -10.27 9.70 9.04
N PRO A 142 -11.11 10.69 8.73
CA PRO A 142 -10.64 12.06 8.55
C PRO A 142 -9.95 12.60 9.81
N ARG A 143 -8.99 13.52 9.65
CA ARG A 143 -8.34 14.23 10.77
C ARG A 143 -9.40 14.78 11.73
N GLY A 144 -9.22 14.54 13.03
CA GLY A 144 -10.19 14.97 14.03
C GLY A 144 -11.44 14.08 14.15
N ALA A 145 -11.54 12.98 13.40
CA ALA A 145 -12.68 12.08 13.47
C ALA A 145 -12.89 11.54 14.89
N ALA A 146 -14.14 11.51 15.32
CA ALA A 146 -14.53 10.80 16.53
C ALA A 146 -14.31 9.28 16.34
N PRO A 147 -14.09 8.50 17.41
CA PRO A 147 -13.93 7.05 17.34
C PRO A 147 -15.03 6.36 16.54
N SER A 148 -16.29 6.80 16.69
CA SER A 148 -17.45 6.27 15.94
C SER A 148 -17.32 6.41 14.42
N HIS A 149 -16.54 7.37 13.92
CA HIS A 149 -16.33 7.64 12.50
C HIS A 149 -15.06 7.02 11.92
N LEU A 150 -14.27 6.31 12.73
CA LEU A 150 -13.15 5.53 12.20
C LEU A 150 -13.65 4.20 11.63
N SER A 151 -13.15 3.78 10.48
CA SER A 151 -13.41 2.45 9.91
C SER A 151 -12.22 1.54 10.20
N GLY A 152 -12.47 0.32 10.66
CA GLY A 152 -11.45 -0.73 10.68
C GLY A 152 -11.15 -1.16 9.24
N MET A 153 -9.89 -1.13 8.85
CA MET A 153 -9.44 -1.45 7.49
C MET A 153 -8.78 -2.82 7.41
N THR A 154 -7.97 -3.17 8.41
CA THR A 154 -7.13 -4.37 8.38
C THR A 154 -7.11 -4.99 9.77
N GLU A 155 -7.25 -6.32 9.83
CA GLU A 155 -7.05 -7.12 11.04
C GLU A 155 -5.93 -8.13 10.78
N THR A 156 -4.82 -8.01 11.48
CA THR A 156 -3.68 -8.94 11.33
C THR A 156 -3.35 -9.58 12.67
N PRO A 157 -3.13 -10.90 12.76
CA PRO A 157 -2.65 -11.54 13.99
C PRO A 157 -1.39 -10.87 14.54
N VAL A 158 -1.35 -10.60 15.86
CA VAL A 158 -0.16 -10.04 16.51
C VAL A 158 1.07 -10.95 16.34
N THR A 159 0.85 -12.26 16.19
CA THR A 159 1.89 -13.28 16.00
C THR A 159 2.70 -13.09 14.73
N ASP A 160 2.14 -12.39 13.74
CA ASP A 160 2.79 -12.17 12.43
C ASP A 160 3.83 -11.04 12.51
N HIS A 161 3.98 -10.44 13.70
CA HIS A 161 4.92 -9.37 13.99
C HIS A 161 5.91 -9.78 15.08
N SER A 162 6.54 -10.96 14.91
CA SER A 162 7.50 -11.55 15.86
C SER A 162 8.71 -10.66 16.17
N ASP A 163 9.05 -9.72 15.29
CA ASP A 163 10.19 -8.82 15.46
C ASP A 163 9.92 -7.66 16.44
N GLU A 164 8.69 -7.50 16.92
CA GLU A 164 8.28 -6.38 17.79
C GLU A 164 8.53 -5.01 17.11
N VAL A 165 8.29 -4.95 15.80
CA VAL A 165 8.47 -3.78 14.94
C VAL A 165 7.22 -3.58 14.09
N LEU A 166 6.61 -2.40 14.19
CA LEU A 166 5.46 -2.00 13.38
C LEU A 166 5.78 -0.73 12.60
N GLY A 167 5.49 -0.76 11.31
CA GLY A 167 5.54 0.36 10.39
C GLY A 167 4.14 0.78 10.02
N VAL A 168 3.83 2.04 10.27
CA VAL A 168 2.54 2.66 9.98
C VAL A 168 2.77 3.81 9.02
N ALA A 169 2.07 3.85 7.90
CA ALA A 169 2.27 4.85 6.87
C ALA A 169 0.96 5.49 6.42
N GLY A 170 1.04 6.74 5.99
CA GLY A 170 -0.05 7.45 5.35
C GLY A 170 0.13 8.96 5.38
N GLY A 171 -0.61 9.66 4.50
CA GLY A 171 -0.46 11.12 4.34
C GLY A 171 0.98 11.55 4.02
N GLY A 172 1.77 10.70 3.34
CA GLY A 172 3.18 10.95 3.03
C GLY A 172 4.16 10.78 4.20
N ASN A 173 3.72 10.19 5.32
CA ASN A 173 4.52 9.99 6.52
C ASN A 173 4.65 8.50 6.87
N LEU A 174 5.81 8.10 7.39
CA LEU A 174 6.10 6.79 7.99
C LEU A 174 6.33 6.99 9.48
N VAL A 175 5.66 6.20 10.29
CA VAL A 175 5.90 6.04 11.72
C VAL A 175 6.41 4.62 11.96
N VAL A 176 7.57 4.52 12.58
CA VAL A 176 8.12 3.23 13.03
C VAL A 176 7.89 3.14 14.54
N LEU A 177 7.32 2.02 15.00
CA LEU A 177 7.02 1.70 16.40
C LEU A 177 7.74 0.42 16.79
N THR A 178 8.39 0.44 17.95
CA THR A 178 9.14 -0.69 18.50
C THR A 178 9.33 -0.56 20.01
N SER A 179 10.04 -1.47 20.66
CA SER A 179 10.41 -1.35 22.08
C SER A 179 11.40 -0.19 22.31
N PRO A 180 11.40 0.45 23.50
CA PRO A 180 12.20 1.66 23.77
C PRO A 180 13.71 1.44 23.92
N ASP A 181 14.19 0.19 23.99
CA ASP A 181 15.62 -0.15 23.91
C ASP A 181 16.19 0.07 22.51
N ARG A 182 15.35 -0.01 21.48
CA ARG A 182 15.73 0.29 20.10
C ARG A 182 15.67 1.79 19.86
N THR A 183 16.84 2.39 19.65
CA THR A 183 17.03 3.85 19.52
C THR A 183 17.31 4.31 18.09
N THR A 184 17.48 3.36 17.16
CA THR A 184 17.81 3.65 15.77
C THR A 184 17.08 2.70 14.83
N ALA A 185 16.62 3.24 13.72
CA ALA A 185 16.16 2.54 12.53
C ALA A 185 16.97 3.05 11.32
N GLU A 186 16.81 2.40 10.18
CA GLU A 186 17.26 2.97 8.91
C GLU A 186 16.10 3.01 7.92
N VAL A 187 16.00 4.07 7.11
CA VAL A 187 14.92 4.24 6.12
C VAL A 187 15.48 4.52 4.75
N SER A 188 14.95 3.84 3.74
CA SER A 188 15.18 4.06 2.31
C SER A 188 13.85 4.43 1.65
N ILE A 189 13.72 5.68 1.18
CA ILE A 189 12.46 6.18 0.57
C ILE A 189 12.21 5.54 -0.81
N ALA A 190 13.24 5.52 -1.65
CA ALA A 190 13.16 4.99 -3.00
C ALA A 190 14.36 4.08 -3.29
N PRO A 191 14.18 3.05 -4.11
CA PRO A 191 15.29 2.31 -4.68
C PRO A 191 15.98 3.12 -5.78
N GLU A 192 17.25 2.83 -6.01
CA GLU A 192 18.00 3.25 -7.19
C GLU A 192 18.11 2.05 -8.13
N VAL A 193 17.86 2.27 -9.42
CA VAL A 193 17.96 1.23 -10.46
C VAL A 193 19.16 1.56 -11.35
N ALA A 194 20.21 0.75 -11.26
CA ALA A 194 21.38 0.85 -12.11
C ALA A 194 21.05 0.46 -13.57
N PRO A 195 21.87 0.86 -14.56
CA PRO A 195 21.62 0.54 -15.97
C PRO A 195 21.58 -0.96 -16.30
N ASP A 196 22.24 -1.79 -15.49
CA ASP A 196 22.22 -3.25 -15.60
C ASP A 196 20.98 -3.89 -14.93
N GLY A 197 20.05 -3.07 -14.45
CA GLY A 197 18.85 -3.50 -13.72
C GLY A 197 19.12 -3.80 -12.23
N THR A 198 20.35 -3.65 -11.74
CA THR A 198 20.65 -3.85 -10.32
C THR A 198 19.93 -2.80 -9.47
N ILE A 199 19.29 -3.27 -8.39
CA ILE A 199 18.57 -2.43 -7.45
C ILE A 199 19.45 -2.21 -6.24
N SER A 200 19.74 -0.96 -5.93
CA SER A 200 20.36 -0.56 -4.67
C SER A 200 19.39 0.29 -3.86
N ARG A 201 19.62 0.33 -2.56
CA ARG A 201 18.90 1.21 -1.64
C ARG A 201 19.90 1.91 -0.75
N SER A 202 19.81 3.23 -0.71
CA SER A 202 20.50 4.02 0.30
C SER A 202 19.61 4.12 1.53
N PHE A 203 20.09 3.57 2.64
CA PHE A 203 19.42 3.62 3.93
C PHE A 203 20.00 4.77 4.75
N ARG A 204 19.11 5.66 5.22
CA ARG A 204 19.46 6.80 6.06
C ARG A 204 19.11 6.48 7.51
N PRO A 205 19.96 6.82 8.49
CA PRO A 205 19.62 6.65 9.91
C PRO A 205 18.35 7.42 10.27
N LEU A 206 17.48 6.79 11.06
CA LEU A 206 16.30 7.36 11.66
C LEU A 206 16.40 7.18 13.18
N SER A 207 16.40 8.30 13.92
CA SER A 207 16.40 8.25 15.39
C SER A 207 15.03 7.82 15.90
N LEU A 208 15.04 6.88 16.85
CA LEU A 208 13.85 6.43 17.56
C LEU A 208 13.86 6.98 18.98
N GLU A 209 12.88 7.82 19.29
CA GLU A 209 12.66 8.33 20.64
C GLU A 209 11.61 7.45 21.32
N HIS A 210 12.00 6.81 22.43
CA HIS A 210 11.15 5.86 23.16
C HIS A 210 10.55 4.77 22.25
N GLY A 211 11.37 4.24 21.34
CA GLY A 211 10.98 3.19 20.40
C GLY A 211 10.05 3.70 19.31
N MET A 212 10.04 5.00 19.01
CA MET A 212 9.22 5.56 17.93
C MET A 212 10.01 6.57 17.10
N GLY A 213 9.95 6.44 15.78
CA GLY A 213 10.58 7.35 14.83
C GLY A 213 9.63 7.77 13.72
N ARG A 214 9.92 8.92 13.10
CA ARG A 214 9.14 9.45 11.97
C ARG A 214 10.03 9.76 10.79
N SER A 215 9.58 9.42 9.60
CA SER A 215 10.22 9.75 8.33
C SER A 215 9.16 10.16 7.32
N GLU A 216 9.58 10.79 6.24
CA GLU A 216 8.80 10.82 5.00
C GLU A 216 8.50 9.39 4.54
N TRP A 217 7.38 9.23 3.84
CA TRP A 217 6.96 7.98 3.22
C TRP A 217 6.58 8.20 1.77
N ALA A 218 7.14 7.34 0.93
CA ALA A 218 6.60 6.95 -0.36
C ALA A 218 6.22 5.47 -0.33
N ILE A 219 5.35 5.03 -1.23
CA ILE A 219 4.97 3.62 -1.37
C ILE A 219 6.20 2.67 -1.51
N SER A 220 7.30 3.13 -2.11
CA SER A 220 8.58 2.41 -2.23
C SER A 220 9.42 2.37 -0.96
N THR A 221 8.96 2.97 0.13
CA THR A 221 9.74 3.11 1.35
C THR A 221 9.99 1.76 2.00
N ARG A 222 11.23 1.55 2.43
CA ARG A 222 11.64 0.42 3.25
C ARG A 222 12.30 0.94 4.50
N PHE A 223 12.16 0.20 5.59
CA PHE A 223 12.87 0.51 6.81
C PHE A 223 13.44 -0.76 7.45
N LYS A 224 14.49 -0.56 8.24
CA LYS A 224 15.21 -1.60 8.95
C LYS A 224 15.27 -1.30 10.43
N VAL A 225 15.02 -2.31 11.25
CA VAL A 225 15.15 -2.24 12.71
C VAL A 225 15.58 -3.61 13.23
N ASP A 226 16.78 -3.69 13.80
CA ASP A 226 17.35 -4.89 14.43
C ASP A 226 17.53 -6.09 13.46
N GLY A 227 16.47 -6.86 13.22
CA GLY A 227 16.40 -7.91 12.17
C GLY A 227 15.32 -7.66 11.12
N TYR A 228 14.34 -6.79 11.42
CA TYR A 228 13.28 -6.45 10.50
C TYR A 228 13.81 -5.63 9.33
N SER A 229 13.39 -5.96 8.11
CA SER A 229 13.69 -5.21 6.89
C SER A 229 12.53 -5.31 5.90
N GLY A 230 11.67 -4.30 5.86
CA GLY A 230 10.43 -4.37 5.06
C GLY A 230 9.75 -3.02 4.82
N ALA A 231 8.53 -3.07 4.28
CA ALA A 231 7.66 -1.91 4.06
C ALA A 231 6.81 -1.63 5.31
N ALA A 232 6.05 -0.54 5.33
CA ALA A 232 5.03 -0.38 6.38
C ALA A 232 3.98 -1.48 6.25
N GLN A 233 3.61 -2.11 7.36
CA GLN A 233 2.58 -3.15 7.42
C GLN A 233 1.18 -2.54 7.43
N PHE A 234 1.04 -1.33 7.98
CA PHE A 234 -0.24 -0.64 8.04
C PHE A 234 -0.15 0.63 7.21
N ILE A 235 -0.78 0.61 6.04
CA ILE A 235 -0.78 1.73 5.11
C ILE A 235 -2.21 2.29 5.10
N MET A 236 -2.38 3.55 5.50
CA MET A 236 -3.65 4.24 5.23
C MET A 236 -3.83 4.24 3.73
N ASP A 237 -5.01 3.83 3.27
CA ASP A 237 -5.41 3.95 1.87
C ASP A 237 -5.19 5.40 1.47
N THR A 238 -4.03 5.65 0.87
CA THR A 238 -3.82 6.88 0.12
C THR A 238 -4.79 6.70 -1.01
N SER A 239 -5.95 7.33 -0.89
CA SER A 239 -7.07 7.41 -1.83
C SER A 239 -6.71 7.74 -3.29
N THR A 240 -5.69 7.11 -3.85
CA THR A 240 -5.98 6.08 -4.82
C THR A 240 -6.59 4.85 -4.11
N GLU A 241 -7.89 4.82 -3.77
CA GLU A 241 -8.82 4.22 -4.75
C GLU A 241 -8.09 4.21 -6.08
N SER A 242 -7.34 3.13 -6.32
CA SER A 242 -6.96 2.79 -7.67
C SER A 242 -8.33 2.74 -8.33
N GLU A 243 -8.78 3.89 -8.86
CA GLU A 243 -9.62 3.94 -10.01
C GLU A 243 -8.75 3.13 -10.95
N LEU A 244 -8.93 1.80 -10.89
CA LEU A 244 -8.71 0.92 -11.99
C LEU A 244 -9.18 1.77 -13.15
N PRO A 245 -8.39 1.98 -14.20
CA PRO A 245 -8.70 3.00 -15.20
C PRO A 245 -10.12 2.88 -15.81
N CYS A 246 -10.87 1.83 -15.45
CA CYS A 246 -12.26 1.55 -15.77
C CYS A 246 -13.24 1.39 -14.57
N GLY A 247 -12.86 1.55 -13.30
CA GLY A 247 -13.74 1.54 -12.12
C GLY A 247 -14.71 0.35 -12.04
N GLY A 248 -14.20 -0.87 -12.24
CA GLY A 248 -15.02 -2.09 -12.25
C GLY A 248 -15.96 -2.22 -13.46
N LYS A 249 -15.71 -1.51 -14.56
CA LYS A 249 -16.41 -1.68 -15.85
C LYS A 249 -15.50 -2.35 -16.87
N PRO A 250 -16.08 -3.06 -17.88
CA PRO A 250 -15.34 -3.57 -19.01
C PRO A 250 -14.73 -2.42 -19.80
N CYS A 251 -13.46 -2.25 -19.49
CA CYS A 251 -12.41 -1.65 -20.26
C CYS A 251 -12.52 -1.96 -21.79
N GLY A 252 -12.70 -0.94 -22.64
CA GLY A 252 -12.62 -1.02 -24.12
C GLY A 252 -11.18 -1.10 -24.69
N SER A 253 -10.98 -0.88 -26.00
CA SER A 253 -9.62 -0.87 -26.61
C SER A 253 -8.67 0.20 -26.04
N ASP A 254 -9.23 1.22 -25.38
CA ASP A 254 -8.50 2.33 -24.75
C ASP A 254 -7.75 1.92 -23.45
N VAL A 255 -7.77 0.63 -23.11
CA VAL A 255 -7.41 0.15 -21.76
C VAL A 255 -5.98 -0.23 -21.65
N THR A 256 -5.44 -0.86 -22.68
CA THR A 256 -4.01 -1.10 -22.77
C THR A 256 -3.29 0.24 -22.63
N GLU A 257 -3.71 1.27 -23.37
CA GLU A 257 -3.13 2.61 -23.30
C GLU A 257 -3.36 3.29 -21.94
N ALA A 258 -4.55 3.19 -21.35
CA ALA A 258 -4.84 3.76 -20.03
C ALA A 258 -3.99 3.11 -18.93
N ASN A 259 -3.92 1.77 -18.92
CA ASN A 259 -3.09 1.01 -17.99
C ASN A 259 -1.61 1.31 -18.18
N GLU A 260 -1.13 1.40 -19.43
CA GLU A 260 0.26 1.77 -19.72
C GLU A 260 0.57 3.16 -19.18
N ARG A 261 -0.35 4.12 -19.33
CA ARG A 261 -0.21 5.47 -18.78
C ARG A 261 -0.18 5.46 -17.25
N ASP A 262 -1.03 4.67 -16.60
CA ASP A 262 -1.08 4.55 -15.15
C ASP A 262 0.16 3.83 -14.60
N ALA A 263 0.62 2.78 -15.27
CA ALA A 263 1.86 2.10 -14.97
C ALA A 263 3.08 3.01 -15.19
N THR A 264 3.11 3.82 -16.26
CA THR A 264 4.11 4.88 -16.49
C THR A 264 4.12 5.85 -15.31
N ALA A 265 2.97 6.41 -14.94
CA ALA A 265 2.86 7.37 -13.84
C ALA A 265 3.24 6.75 -12.49
N THR A 266 2.89 5.48 -12.27
CA THR A 266 3.22 4.74 -11.05
C THR A 266 4.70 4.44 -10.97
N THR A 267 5.32 3.89 -12.02
CA THR A 267 6.77 3.66 -12.08
C THR A 267 7.54 4.97 -11.92
N ALA A 268 7.13 6.03 -12.60
CA ALA A 268 7.77 7.33 -12.49
C ALA A 268 7.71 7.86 -11.05
N ARG A 269 6.55 7.79 -10.40
CA ARG A 269 6.36 8.18 -9.00
C ARG A 269 7.19 7.34 -8.03
N LEU A 270 7.22 6.02 -8.23
CA LEU A 270 8.00 5.06 -7.44
C LEU A 270 9.50 5.36 -7.45
N LEU A 271 10.00 5.89 -8.56
CA LEU A 271 11.43 6.14 -8.79
C LEU A 271 11.80 7.63 -8.75
N GLY A 272 10.85 8.53 -8.46
CA GLY A 272 11.09 9.98 -8.48
C GLY A 272 11.49 10.52 -9.86
N LEU A 273 10.96 9.94 -10.93
CA LEU A 273 11.22 10.33 -12.31
C LEU A 273 10.09 11.20 -12.87
N ASP A 274 10.41 11.96 -13.92
CA ASP A 274 9.40 12.58 -14.78
C ASP A 274 8.69 11.49 -15.60
N PRO A 275 7.34 11.38 -15.55
CA PRO A 275 6.59 10.41 -16.35
C PRO A 275 6.89 10.45 -17.85
N ALA A 276 7.23 11.63 -18.41
CA ALA A 276 7.57 11.76 -19.83
C ALA A 276 8.88 11.05 -20.22
N ARG A 277 9.67 10.63 -19.23
CA ARG A 277 10.93 9.90 -19.42
C ARG A 277 10.79 8.39 -19.20
N VAL A 278 9.60 7.91 -18.87
CA VAL A 278 9.29 6.49 -18.73
C VAL A 278 8.38 6.10 -19.88
N SER A 279 8.70 4.98 -20.55
CA SER A 279 7.86 4.41 -21.59
C SER A 279 7.35 3.08 -21.08
N THR A 280 6.03 2.86 -21.08
CA THR A 280 5.46 1.57 -20.68
C THR A 280 4.82 0.88 -21.88
N GLU A 281 5.06 -0.42 -22.00
CA GLU A 281 4.38 -1.28 -22.97
C GLU A 281 3.79 -2.52 -22.29
N THR A 282 2.67 -2.99 -22.80
CA THR A 282 2.07 -4.25 -22.41
C THR A 282 2.76 -5.41 -23.11
N VAL A 283 3.39 -6.29 -22.34
CA VAL A 283 4.07 -7.48 -22.88
C VAL A 283 3.21 -8.73 -22.82
N PHE A 284 2.24 -8.76 -21.91
CA PHE A 284 1.26 -9.85 -21.84
C PHE A 284 -0.07 -9.36 -21.30
N MET A 285 -1.16 -9.79 -21.91
CA MET A 285 -2.51 -9.63 -21.38
C MET A 285 -3.33 -10.86 -21.77
N GLY A 286 -3.64 -11.71 -20.81
CA GLY A 286 -4.33 -12.96 -21.11
C GLY A 286 -4.87 -13.68 -19.88
N PRO A 287 -5.78 -14.65 -20.08
CA PRO A 287 -6.38 -15.40 -18.99
C PRO A 287 -5.34 -16.28 -18.30
N VAL A 288 -5.42 -16.36 -16.97
CA VAL A 288 -4.61 -17.27 -16.15
C VAL A 288 -5.53 -18.21 -15.34
N PRO A 289 -5.02 -19.36 -14.88
CA PRO A 289 -5.78 -20.23 -13.98
C PRO A 289 -6.18 -19.51 -12.70
N HIS A 290 -7.33 -19.86 -12.10
CA HIS A 290 -7.74 -19.32 -10.80
C HIS A 290 -6.71 -19.58 -9.69
N SER A 291 -5.93 -20.66 -9.78
CA SER A 291 -4.83 -20.94 -8.85
C SER A 291 -3.68 -19.92 -8.91
N PHE A 292 -3.72 -18.97 -9.86
CA PHE A 292 -2.79 -17.84 -9.91
C PHE A 292 -3.27 -16.66 -9.05
N ALA A 293 -4.57 -16.61 -8.71
CA ALA A 293 -5.11 -15.64 -7.77
C ALA A 293 -4.78 -16.05 -6.33
N THR A 294 -4.14 -15.15 -5.58
CA THR A 294 -3.86 -15.36 -4.15
C THR A 294 -5.05 -14.98 -3.26
N SER A 295 -5.84 -13.99 -3.68
CA SER A 295 -6.97 -13.49 -2.91
C SER A 295 -8.23 -14.31 -3.19
N GLU A 296 -8.95 -14.71 -2.13
CA GLU A 296 -10.35 -15.17 -2.22
C GLU A 296 -11.29 -14.08 -2.79
N GLU A 297 -10.82 -12.83 -2.86
CA GLU A 297 -11.57 -11.64 -3.26
C GLU A 297 -12.01 -11.67 -4.73
N LEU A 298 -11.17 -12.20 -5.64
CA LEU A 298 -11.57 -12.33 -7.04
C LEU A 298 -12.76 -13.30 -7.14
N SER A 299 -13.95 -12.71 -7.29
CA SER A 299 -15.22 -13.40 -7.15
C SER A 299 -15.26 -14.74 -7.90
N SER A 300 -15.70 -15.79 -7.19
CA SER A 300 -15.72 -17.17 -7.68
C SER A 300 -16.62 -17.31 -8.94
N GLY A 301 -16.02 -17.14 -10.11
CA GLY A 301 -16.71 -17.30 -11.39
C GLY A 301 -16.07 -16.52 -12.55
N GLU A 302 -15.33 -15.46 -12.26
CA GLU A 302 -14.68 -14.64 -13.30
C GLU A 302 -13.29 -15.16 -13.63
N LYS A 303 -12.97 -15.31 -14.93
CA LYS A 303 -11.65 -15.78 -15.34
C LYS A 303 -10.62 -14.67 -15.09
N PRO A 304 -9.63 -14.88 -14.19
CA PRO A 304 -8.65 -13.84 -13.94
C PRO A 304 -7.78 -13.61 -15.18
N VAL A 305 -7.50 -12.35 -15.46
CA VAL A 305 -6.62 -11.91 -16.55
C VAL A 305 -5.35 -11.34 -15.93
N LEU A 306 -4.21 -11.91 -16.28
CA LEU A 306 -2.92 -11.32 -15.92
C LEU A 306 -2.53 -10.29 -16.98
N HIS A 307 -2.26 -9.07 -16.54
CA HIS A 307 -1.76 -7.98 -17.36
C HIS A 307 -0.35 -7.61 -16.89
N VAL A 308 0.65 -7.90 -17.72
CA VAL A 308 2.06 -7.62 -17.48
C VAL A 308 2.52 -6.48 -18.38
N MET A 309 3.13 -5.48 -17.76
CA MET A 309 3.64 -4.28 -18.40
C MET A 309 5.11 -4.09 -18.05
N HIS A 310 5.89 -3.63 -19.02
CA HIS A 310 7.29 -3.25 -18.87
C HIS A 310 7.44 -1.74 -19.03
N SER A 311 7.91 -1.08 -17.97
CA SER A 311 8.29 0.34 -17.98
C SER A 311 9.79 0.46 -18.23
N THR A 312 10.18 0.95 -19.40
CA THR A 312 11.57 1.27 -19.73
C THR A 312 11.96 2.63 -19.14
N LEU A 313 13.05 2.63 -18.37
CA LEU A 313 13.64 3.80 -17.73
C LEU A 313 14.60 4.54 -18.67
N PRO A 314 14.98 5.80 -18.36
CA PRO A 314 15.89 6.59 -19.22
C PRO A 314 17.28 5.98 -19.42
N ASN A 315 17.72 5.13 -18.49
CA ASN A 315 18.99 4.42 -18.55
C ASN A 315 18.89 3.06 -19.26
N GLY A 316 17.72 2.70 -19.80
CA GLY A 316 17.46 1.43 -20.48
C GLY A 316 17.07 0.26 -19.56
N ALA A 317 17.09 0.45 -18.24
CA ALA A 317 16.59 -0.58 -17.32
C ALA A 317 15.08 -0.76 -17.47
N ILE A 318 14.59 -1.97 -17.22
CA ILE A 318 13.16 -2.30 -17.28
C ILE A 318 12.63 -2.48 -15.88
N VAL A 319 11.43 -1.96 -15.64
CA VAL A 319 10.66 -2.13 -14.43
C VAL A 319 9.35 -2.81 -14.78
N ARG A 320 9.11 -4.01 -14.26
CA ARG A 320 7.90 -4.77 -14.51
C ARG A 320 6.82 -4.46 -13.49
N THR A 321 5.61 -4.40 -14.00
CA THR A 321 4.38 -4.29 -13.21
C THR A 321 3.41 -5.35 -13.73
N ALA A 322 2.82 -6.13 -12.84
CA ALA A 322 1.86 -7.17 -13.15
C ALA A 322 0.60 -7.01 -12.30
N TRP A 323 -0.55 -6.99 -12.95
CA TRP A 323 -1.85 -6.90 -12.32
C TRP A 323 -2.65 -8.16 -12.65
N LEU A 324 -3.26 -8.75 -11.65
CA LEU A 324 -4.31 -9.74 -11.82
C LEU A 324 -5.65 -9.01 -11.82
N ARG A 325 -6.47 -9.26 -12.82
CA ARG A 325 -7.73 -8.54 -13.04
C ARG A 325 -8.89 -9.50 -13.13
N SER A 326 -10.03 -9.06 -12.62
CA SER A 326 -11.35 -9.57 -12.98
C SER A 326 -12.18 -8.45 -13.61
N ASP A 327 -13.48 -8.67 -13.83
CA ASP A 327 -14.35 -7.64 -14.38
C ASP A 327 -14.61 -6.52 -13.35
N THR A 328 -14.58 -6.87 -12.06
CA THR A 328 -14.90 -5.96 -10.95
C THR A 328 -13.67 -5.46 -10.19
N GLU A 329 -12.57 -6.21 -10.21
CA GLU A 329 -11.42 -5.98 -9.33
C GLU A 329 -10.10 -6.05 -10.09
N ALA A 330 -9.07 -5.42 -9.53
CA ALA A 330 -7.70 -5.77 -9.88
C ALA A 330 -6.79 -5.69 -8.67
N GLN A 331 -5.87 -6.63 -8.64
CA GLN A 331 -4.87 -6.80 -7.61
C GLN A 331 -3.49 -6.67 -8.26
N ALA A 332 -2.60 -5.87 -7.66
CA ALA A 332 -1.21 -5.87 -8.09
C ALA A 332 -0.53 -7.17 -7.62
N VAL A 333 -0.05 -7.99 -8.54
CA VAL A 333 0.75 -9.19 -8.24
C VAL A 333 2.22 -8.81 -8.08
N GLU A 334 2.67 -7.86 -8.90
CA GLU A 334 4.01 -7.34 -8.87
C GLU A 334 3.94 -5.85 -9.23
N MET A 335 4.59 -4.98 -8.46
CA MET A 335 4.60 -3.57 -8.78
C MET A 335 6.02 -3.06 -8.76
N GLY A 336 6.43 -2.43 -9.86
CA GLY A 336 7.67 -1.68 -9.89
C GLY A 336 8.93 -2.53 -9.72
N GLN A 337 8.92 -3.81 -10.12
CA GLN A 337 10.04 -4.73 -9.98
C GLN A 337 11.08 -4.52 -11.08
N PRO A 338 12.29 -4.04 -10.77
CA PRO A 338 13.36 -3.92 -11.73
C PRO A 338 13.81 -5.30 -12.23
N ILE A 339 14.04 -5.37 -13.53
CA ILE A 339 14.49 -6.56 -14.25
C ILE A 339 15.58 -6.15 -15.25
N ASP A 340 16.60 -6.99 -15.38
CA ASP A 340 17.58 -6.88 -16.46
C ASP A 340 16.82 -7.00 -17.79
N ALA A 341 16.94 -5.98 -18.64
CA ALA A 341 16.24 -5.91 -19.92
C ALA A 341 16.51 -7.14 -20.80
N SER A 342 17.73 -7.70 -20.74
CA SER A 342 18.11 -8.89 -21.51
C SER A 342 17.46 -10.18 -21.01
N ARG A 343 16.89 -10.16 -19.80
CA ARG A 343 16.25 -11.29 -19.13
C ARG A 343 14.75 -11.10 -18.92
N ALA A 344 14.19 -9.99 -19.38
CA ALA A 344 12.80 -9.62 -19.12
C ALA A 344 11.80 -10.73 -19.44
N ASP A 345 12.05 -11.47 -20.53
CA ASP A 345 11.17 -12.55 -20.98
C ASP A 345 11.35 -13.87 -20.21
N THR A 346 12.45 -14.04 -19.46
CA THR A 346 12.81 -15.28 -18.74
C THR A 346 12.73 -15.15 -17.23
N VAL A 347 12.50 -13.95 -16.70
CA VAL A 347 12.23 -13.75 -15.27
C VAL A 347 10.78 -14.12 -14.99
N PRO A 348 10.48 -15.15 -14.17
CA PRO A 348 9.11 -15.49 -13.80
C PRO A 348 8.44 -14.42 -12.93
N ILE A 349 7.11 -14.37 -12.95
CA ILE A 349 6.25 -13.88 -11.87
C ILE A 349 5.85 -15.10 -11.04
N ILE A 350 6.04 -15.04 -9.72
CA ILE A 350 5.89 -16.18 -8.82
C ILE A 350 4.80 -15.86 -7.81
N VAL A 351 3.81 -16.73 -7.73
CA VAL A 351 2.77 -16.74 -6.71
C VAL A 351 2.89 -18.05 -5.93
N ALA A 352 3.18 -17.96 -4.64
CA ALA A 352 3.29 -19.14 -3.77
C ALA A 352 2.24 -19.03 -2.66
N SER A 353 1.51 -20.11 -2.42
CA SER A 353 0.49 -20.20 -1.39
C SER A 353 0.63 -21.51 -0.61
N LEU A 354 -0.11 -21.64 0.49
CA LEU A 354 -0.25 -22.93 1.17
C LEU A 354 -0.83 -23.96 0.18
N GLY A 355 -0.21 -25.13 0.13
CA GLY A 355 -0.66 -26.24 -0.70
C GLY A 355 -1.78 -27.05 -0.05
N ASN A 356 -2.08 -28.22 -0.62
CA ASN A 356 -3.11 -29.12 -0.09
C ASN A 356 -2.77 -29.74 1.28
N SER A 357 -1.57 -29.48 1.81
CA SER A 357 -1.11 -29.96 3.10
C SER A 357 -0.34 -28.84 3.83
N PRO A 358 -0.28 -28.87 5.18
CA PRO A 358 0.44 -27.86 5.95
C PRO A 358 1.96 -27.83 5.68
N ASN A 359 2.50 -28.88 5.04
CA ASN A 359 3.91 -28.98 4.66
C ASN A 359 4.07 -29.01 3.13
N SER A 360 3.12 -28.47 2.38
CA SER A 360 3.28 -28.27 0.94
C SER A 360 3.01 -26.81 0.57
N THR A 361 3.72 -26.37 -0.46
CA THR A 361 3.57 -25.06 -1.09
C THR A 361 3.02 -25.28 -2.47
N SER A 362 1.87 -24.66 -2.78
CA SER A 362 1.37 -24.56 -4.14
C SER A 362 2.06 -23.38 -4.81
N VAL A 363 2.69 -23.61 -5.96
CA VAL A 363 3.46 -22.61 -6.69
C VAL A 363 2.84 -22.42 -8.07
N SER A 364 2.39 -21.21 -8.35
CA SER A 364 1.91 -20.75 -9.65
C SER A 364 2.91 -19.77 -10.26
N VAL A 365 3.35 -20.03 -11.48
CA VAL A 365 4.43 -19.28 -12.14
C VAL A 365 3.98 -18.83 -13.51
N PHE A 366 4.15 -17.53 -13.81
CA PHE A 366 4.00 -16.99 -15.16
C PHE A 366 5.39 -16.67 -15.74
N VAL A 367 5.67 -17.10 -16.96
CA VAL A 367 6.88 -16.71 -17.70
C VAL A 367 6.54 -16.46 -19.16
N ALA A 368 6.95 -15.30 -19.68
CA ALA A 368 6.69 -14.94 -21.08
C ALA A 368 7.36 -15.91 -22.07
N SER A 369 8.52 -16.46 -21.73
CA SER A 369 9.26 -17.41 -22.57
C SER A 369 9.65 -18.70 -21.85
N GLY A 370 9.89 -19.76 -22.63
CA GLY A 370 10.19 -21.11 -22.14
C GLY A 370 9.05 -22.10 -22.39
N THR A 371 9.31 -23.36 -22.04
CA THR A 371 8.38 -24.49 -22.19
C THR A 371 7.99 -25.14 -20.87
N ALA A 372 8.81 -24.98 -19.83
CA ALA A 372 8.57 -25.54 -18.51
C ALA A 372 9.30 -24.74 -17.42
N VAL A 373 8.91 -24.97 -16.16
CA VAL A 373 9.57 -24.44 -14.97
C VAL A 373 9.79 -25.56 -13.96
N ARG A 374 10.81 -25.46 -13.12
CA ARG A 374 10.98 -26.34 -11.96
C ARG A 374 11.53 -25.57 -10.78
N ALA A 375 11.18 -26.01 -9.57
CA ALA A 375 11.83 -25.56 -8.35
C ALA A 375 13.06 -26.42 -8.06
N VAL A 376 14.18 -25.78 -7.77
CA VAL A 376 15.45 -26.42 -7.45
C VAL A 376 15.87 -25.93 -6.07
N GLY A 377 15.91 -26.86 -5.10
CA GLY A 377 16.43 -26.62 -3.77
C GLY A 377 17.86 -27.14 -3.64
N ASP A 378 18.64 -26.52 -2.75
CA ASP A 378 19.92 -27.09 -2.32
C ASP A 378 19.67 -28.14 -1.22
N ALA A 379 20.60 -29.08 -1.00
CA ALA A 379 20.40 -30.14 0.00
C ALA A 379 20.10 -29.54 1.40
N PRO A 380 19.12 -30.08 2.16
CA PRO A 380 18.43 -31.37 1.97
C PRO A 380 17.16 -31.32 1.09
N TRP A 381 16.87 -30.20 0.43
CA TRP A 381 15.61 -29.96 -0.24
C TRP A 381 15.60 -30.56 -1.66
N PRO A 382 14.69 -31.51 -1.98
CA PRO A 382 14.63 -32.11 -3.30
C PRO A 382 14.09 -31.12 -4.34
N SER A 383 14.63 -31.15 -5.57
CA SER A 383 14.05 -30.40 -6.69
C SER A 383 12.69 -30.98 -7.09
N SER A 384 11.78 -30.13 -7.55
CA SER A 384 10.52 -30.56 -8.13
C SER A 384 10.71 -31.19 -9.51
N GLU A 385 9.70 -31.91 -9.98
CA GLU A 385 9.58 -32.22 -11.40
C GLU A 385 9.39 -30.93 -12.22
N ALA A 386 9.70 -31.01 -13.52
CA ALA A 386 9.46 -29.90 -14.44
C ALA A 386 7.97 -29.80 -14.79
N ALA A 387 7.36 -28.69 -14.42
CA ALA A 387 5.98 -28.35 -14.75
C ALA A 387 5.92 -27.65 -16.10
N ARG A 388 5.13 -28.20 -17.03
CA ARG A 388 4.98 -27.62 -18.37
C ARG A 388 4.20 -26.31 -18.33
N LEU A 389 4.68 -25.31 -19.06
CA LEU A 389 3.94 -24.06 -19.27
C LEU A 389 2.77 -24.29 -20.22
N THR A 390 1.58 -23.88 -19.79
CA THR A 390 0.35 -23.83 -20.59
C THR A 390 -0.14 -22.38 -20.60
N ASN A 391 -0.17 -21.74 -21.77
CA ASN A 391 -0.45 -20.30 -21.90
C ASN A 391 0.45 -19.45 -20.98
N HIS A 392 1.77 -19.71 -20.99
CA HIS A 392 2.76 -19.00 -20.17
C HIS A 392 2.65 -19.25 -18.66
N VAL A 393 1.74 -20.11 -18.19
CA VAL A 393 1.56 -20.42 -16.77
C VAL A 393 1.85 -21.89 -16.47
N ALA A 394 2.49 -22.16 -15.34
CA ALA A 394 2.60 -23.49 -14.76
C ALA A 394 2.21 -23.45 -13.27
N THR A 395 1.56 -24.50 -12.80
CA THR A 395 1.25 -24.68 -11.38
C THR A 395 1.75 -26.06 -10.95
N PHE A 396 2.42 -26.14 -9.80
CA PHE A 396 2.94 -27.37 -9.23
C PHE A 396 3.04 -27.27 -7.70
N GLU A 397 3.18 -28.40 -7.01
CA GLU A 397 3.40 -28.43 -5.57
C GLU A 397 4.84 -28.77 -5.22
N VAL A 398 5.34 -28.17 -4.14
CA VAL A 398 6.62 -28.52 -3.51
C VAL A 398 6.34 -28.97 -2.07
N GLY A 399 6.87 -30.11 -1.66
CA GLY A 399 6.65 -30.71 -0.34
C GLY A 399 7.43 -30.01 0.79
N VAL A 400 7.32 -28.69 0.90
CA VAL A 400 7.88 -27.86 1.98
C VAL A 400 6.88 -26.75 2.35
N SER A 401 7.06 -26.10 3.50
CA SER A 401 6.28 -24.91 3.85
C SER A 401 6.63 -23.71 2.94
N PRO A 402 5.74 -22.71 2.79
CA PRO A 402 6.01 -21.53 1.98
C PRO A 402 7.30 -20.80 2.38
N GLU A 403 7.59 -20.69 3.68
CA GLU A 403 8.81 -20.07 4.20
C GLU A 403 10.05 -20.84 3.75
N ALA A 404 10.04 -22.16 3.94
CA ALA A 404 11.14 -23.02 3.50
C ALA A 404 11.32 -22.97 1.98
N PHE A 405 10.24 -22.89 1.20
CA PHE A 405 10.30 -22.70 -0.25
C PHE A 405 11.02 -21.39 -0.61
N GLN A 406 10.58 -20.27 -0.04
CA GLN A 406 11.16 -18.96 -0.32
C GLN A 406 12.64 -18.87 0.05
N GLU A 407 13.04 -19.46 1.17
CA GLU A 407 14.43 -19.40 1.65
C GLU A 407 15.39 -20.30 0.87
N ASN A 408 14.93 -21.49 0.45
CA ASN A 408 15.84 -22.56 0.04
C ASN A 408 15.75 -22.95 -1.43
N PHE A 409 14.79 -22.41 -2.18
CA PHE A 409 14.59 -22.76 -3.58
C PHE A 409 14.94 -21.63 -4.56
N ARG A 410 15.24 -22.03 -5.78
CA ARG A 410 15.25 -21.19 -6.98
C ARG A 410 14.36 -21.82 -8.04
N LEU A 411 13.73 -21.00 -8.87
CA LEU A 411 13.05 -21.45 -10.08
C LEU A 411 13.99 -21.43 -11.27
N GLU A 412 13.99 -22.53 -12.01
CA GLU A 412 14.63 -22.63 -13.31
C GLU A 412 13.56 -22.64 -14.41
N VAL A 413 13.70 -21.72 -15.36
CA VAL A 413 12.90 -21.66 -16.59
C VAL A 413 13.62 -22.46 -17.66
N LEU A 414 12.89 -23.36 -18.30
CA LEU A 414 13.42 -24.38 -19.21
C LEU A 414 12.88 -24.19 -20.63
N GLU A 415 13.73 -24.38 -21.63
CA GLU A 415 13.36 -24.58 -23.03
C GLU A 415 13.82 -25.98 -23.46
N GLY A 416 12.89 -26.93 -23.51
CA GLY A 416 13.23 -28.35 -23.46
C GLY A 416 13.97 -28.68 -22.16
N ASP A 417 15.19 -29.20 -22.27
CA ASP A 417 16.06 -29.52 -21.13
C ASP A 417 17.05 -28.40 -20.78
N ARG A 418 17.08 -27.32 -21.57
CA ARG A 418 18.04 -26.21 -21.40
C ARG A 418 17.49 -25.19 -20.41
N VAL A 419 18.27 -24.84 -19.39
CA VAL A 419 17.97 -23.74 -18.48
C VAL A 419 18.22 -22.41 -19.21
N ILE A 420 17.17 -21.59 -19.33
CA ILE A 420 17.22 -20.26 -19.98
C ILE A 420 17.05 -19.10 -18.99
N GLY A 421 16.60 -19.40 -17.77
CA GLY A 421 16.45 -18.41 -16.70
C GLY A 421 16.53 -19.06 -15.33
N VAL A 422 17.11 -18.35 -14.37
CA VAL A 422 17.19 -18.77 -12.96
C VAL A 422 16.85 -17.59 -12.06
N VAL A 423 15.88 -17.76 -11.18
CA VAL A 423 15.43 -16.72 -10.22
C VAL A 423 15.21 -17.36 -8.86
N ARG A 424 15.55 -16.67 -7.76
CA ARG A 424 15.29 -17.20 -6.42
C ARG A 424 13.78 -17.33 -6.18
N ALA A 425 13.37 -18.34 -5.42
CA ALA A 425 11.97 -18.54 -5.07
C ALA A 425 11.48 -17.47 -4.08
N THR A 426 12.39 -16.86 -3.32
CA THR A 426 12.10 -15.59 -2.64
C THR A 426 11.62 -14.62 -3.71
N PRO A 427 10.35 -14.20 -3.71
CA PRO A 427 9.95 -13.14 -4.60
C PRO A 427 10.89 -11.95 -4.32
N PRO A 428 11.41 -11.26 -5.34
CA PRO A 428 12.37 -10.19 -5.15
C PRO A 428 11.74 -9.03 -4.40
N ASN A 429 11.61 -9.12 -3.07
CA ASN A 429 10.73 -8.29 -2.26
C ASN A 429 9.36 -8.06 -2.94
N THR A 430 8.32 -8.81 -2.57
CA THR A 430 6.90 -8.44 -2.78
C THR A 430 6.53 -7.05 -2.23
N GLY A 431 7.49 -6.27 -1.73
CA GLY A 431 7.30 -5.22 -0.75
C GLY A 431 6.52 -3.98 -1.20
N LEU A 432 5.74 -3.97 -2.27
CA LEU A 432 4.78 -2.89 -2.42
C LEU A 432 3.40 -3.23 -1.86
N TYR A 433 2.99 -4.51 -1.79
CA TYR A 433 1.65 -4.92 -1.33
C TYR A 433 1.61 -6.35 -0.81
N ASP A 434 2.26 -6.63 0.33
CA ASP A 434 1.80 -7.78 1.12
C ASP A 434 0.59 -7.31 1.93
N GLU A 435 -0.59 -7.38 1.32
CA GLU A 435 -1.89 -7.22 2.01
C GLU A 435 -2.49 -8.58 2.42
N THR A 436 -1.75 -9.68 2.33
CA THR A 436 -2.23 -10.96 2.87
C THR A 436 -1.85 -11.10 4.35
N GLY A 437 -2.77 -10.62 5.20
CA GLY A 437 -3.05 -11.23 6.50
C GLY A 437 -4.16 -12.27 6.36
#